data_AF-A0A0C3B7D6-F1
#
_entry.id   AF-A0A0C3B7D6-F1
#
_cell.length_a   1.000
_cell.length_b   1.000
_cell.length_c   1.000
_cell.angle_alpha   90.00
_cell.angle_beta   90.00
_cell.angle_gamma   90.00
#
_symmetry.space_group_name_H-M   'P 1'
#
loop_
_entity.id
_entity.type
_entity.pdbx_description
1 polymer ?
#
loop_
_entity_poly.entity_id
_entity_poly.type
_entity_poly.pdbx_seq_one_letter_code
_entity_poly.pdbx_strand_id
1 'polypeptide(L)'
;MSSFAPSDAQRAVFDSARLDLLDFSRPSTINQERERQEITRNFCSDTMTAPTPQMLEYALKAASLGDDVMGWDYCAPVGSMLVGPSDIIALVRRYRKLFGGAMRQIGFLSAAAAYSLSHHLPLLPGVHQKAKRLAAGMESLGIRITVPVETCMVFFDPSPIGLTTEEIAAKGEALDKPIKMFGGDRLAVHIQTSDEAIDDLLALISSMAKGSQGALSKKASLKTPYPAKL
;
A
#
# COMPACT_ATOMS: atom_id res chain seq x y z
N MET A 1 9.53 34.22 10.55
CA MET A 1 9.52 34.72 9.16
C MET A 1 8.14 35.28 8.90
N SER A 2 8.03 36.57 8.54
CA SER A 2 6.74 37.25 8.31
C SER A 2 5.94 36.54 7.21
N SER A 3 4.69 36.20 7.47
CA SER A 3 3.81 35.56 6.48
C SER A 3 3.59 36.52 5.30
N PHE A 4 4.12 36.17 4.14
CA PHE A 4 3.82 36.87 2.90
C PHE A 4 2.40 36.47 2.48
N ALA A 5 1.42 37.35 2.70
CA ALA A 5 0.05 37.18 2.21
C ALA A 5 -0.13 38.04 0.95
N PRO A 6 -0.25 37.45 -0.25
CA PRO A 6 -0.41 38.20 -1.49
C PRO A 6 -1.76 38.93 -1.53
N SER A 7 -1.79 40.11 -2.15
CA SER A 7 -3.02 40.89 -2.34
C SER A 7 -3.95 40.22 -3.35
N ASP A 8 -5.24 40.58 -3.35
CA ASP A 8 -6.24 39.94 -4.24
C ASP A 8 -5.94 40.15 -5.73
N ALA A 9 -5.29 41.27 -6.09
CA ALA A 9 -4.80 41.51 -7.46
C ALA A 9 -3.66 40.56 -7.84
N GLN A 10 -2.76 40.25 -6.90
CA GLN A 10 -1.70 39.28 -7.13
C GLN A 10 -2.28 37.86 -7.25
N ARG A 11 -3.27 37.50 -6.43
CA ARG A 11 -3.99 36.22 -6.53
C ARG A 11 -4.65 36.01 -7.88
N ALA A 12 -5.35 37.03 -8.41
CA ALA A 12 -5.97 36.94 -9.73
C ALA A 12 -4.97 36.69 -10.87
N VAL A 13 -3.77 37.29 -10.76
CA VAL A 13 -2.66 37.05 -11.71
C VAL A 13 -2.12 35.63 -11.56
N PHE A 14 -1.92 35.15 -10.32
CA PHE A 14 -1.46 33.78 -10.05
C PHE A 14 -2.44 32.71 -10.55
N ASP A 15 -3.74 32.88 -10.31
CA ASP A 15 -4.80 32.00 -10.83
C ASP A 15 -4.81 32.00 -12.36
N SER A 16 -4.63 33.17 -13.00
CA SER A 16 -4.58 33.29 -14.47
C SER A 16 -3.36 32.59 -15.09
N ALA A 17 -2.26 32.53 -14.34
CA ALA A 17 -1.02 31.89 -14.74
C ALA A 17 -0.93 30.41 -14.32
N ARG A 18 -1.97 29.87 -13.65
CA ARG A 18 -1.96 28.55 -12.98
C ARG A 18 -0.75 28.36 -12.05
N LEU A 19 -0.29 29.45 -11.45
CA LEU A 19 0.80 29.44 -10.48
C LEU A 19 0.18 29.26 -9.10
N ASP A 20 0.15 28.02 -8.59
CA ASP A 20 -0.23 27.76 -7.21
C ASP A 20 0.93 28.17 -6.29
N LEU A 21 0.82 29.37 -5.69
CA LEU A 21 1.61 29.68 -4.50
C LEU A 21 1.16 28.74 -3.39
N LEU A 22 2.09 27.97 -2.82
CA LEU A 22 1.86 27.07 -1.69
C LEU A 22 1.25 27.85 -0.51
N ASP A 23 -0.09 27.91 -0.47
CA ASP A 23 -0.85 28.45 0.63
C ASP A 23 -1.01 27.35 1.68
N PHE A 24 -0.16 27.40 2.71
CA PHE A 24 -0.19 26.48 3.85
C PHE A 24 -1.51 26.55 4.66
N SER A 25 -2.41 27.47 4.34
CA SER A 25 -3.73 27.59 4.98
C SER A 25 -4.88 26.95 4.20
N ARG A 26 -4.66 26.51 2.94
CA ARG A 26 -5.67 25.76 2.19
C ARG A 26 -5.70 24.31 2.70
N PRO A 27 -6.84 23.80 3.22
CA PRO A 27 -7.00 22.37 3.38
C PRO A 27 -6.92 21.75 1.98
N SER A 28 -5.97 20.83 1.77
CA SER A 28 -5.86 20.11 0.50
C SER A 28 -7.21 19.52 0.16
N THR A 29 -7.75 19.81 -1.02
CA THR A 29 -9.02 19.28 -1.55
C THR A 29 -9.02 17.76 -1.74
N ILE A 30 -7.90 17.10 -1.45
CA ILE A 30 -7.70 15.65 -1.49
C ILE A 30 -7.90 15.09 -0.07
N ASN A 31 -8.78 14.10 0.05
CA ASN A 31 -9.14 13.46 1.32
C ASN A 31 -8.05 12.48 1.78
N GLN A 32 -6.86 13.02 2.09
CA GLN A 32 -5.66 12.25 2.47
C GLN A 32 -5.90 11.32 3.66
N GLU A 33 -6.83 11.68 4.55
CA GLU A 33 -7.23 10.85 5.69
C GLU A 33 -7.98 9.59 5.23
N ARG A 34 -8.90 9.74 4.28
CA ARG A 34 -9.62 8.60 3.68
C ARG A 34 -8.66 7.66 2.93
N GLU A 35 -7.74 8.21 2.13
CA GLU A 35 -6.76 7.39 1.40
C GLU A 35 -5.83 6.63 2.35
N ARG A 36 -5.40 7.27 3.45
CA ARG A 36 -4.64 6.59 4.51
C ARG A 36 -5.43 5.48 5.18
N GLN A 37 -6.70 5.72 5.49
CA GLN A 37 -7.58 4.70 6.06
C GLN A 37 -7.74 3.51 5.10
N GLU A 38 -7.92 3.77 3.80
CA GLU A 38 -8.01 2.71 2.79
C GLU A 38 -6.70 1.91 2.66
N ILE A 39 -5.54 2.57 2.72
CA ILE A 39 -4.22 1.92 2.65
C ILE A 39 -3.97 1.03 3.87
N THR A 40 -4.43 1.41 5.06
CA THR A 40 -4.21 0.59 6.27
C THR A 40 -4.86 -0.79 6.23
N ARG A 41 -5.84 -1.00 5.34
CA ARG A 41 -6.60 -2.25 5.17
C ARG A 41 -6.38 -2.88 3.79
N ASN A 42 -5.25 -2.57 3.15
CA ASN A 42 -4.91 -3.09 1.83
C ASN A 42 -3.77 -4.10 1.91
N PHE A 43 -4.02 -5.31 1.40
CA PHE A 43 -3.06 -6.41 1.35
C PHE A 43 -2.62 -6.76 -0.08
N CYS A 44 -2.95 -5.92 -1.09
CA CYS A 44 -2.66 -6.21 -2.50
C CYS A 44 -1.17 -6.01 -2.85
N SER A 45 -0.55 -4.95 -2.33
CA SER A 45 0.83 -4.57 -2.65
C SER A 45 1.51 -3.90 -1.46
N ASP A 46 2.77 -4.27 -1.22
CA ASP A 46 3.66 -3.64 -0.24
C ASP A 46 4.21 -2.28 -0.70
N THR A 47 4.04 -1.96 -1.99
CA THR A 47 4.46 -0.67 -2.58
C THR A 47 3.45 0.46 -2.40
N MET A 48 2.23 0.15 -1.92
CA MET A 48 1.25 1.20 -1.63
C MET A 48 1.57 1.80 -0.26
N THR A 49 2.04 3.04 -0.27
CA THR A 49 2.34 3.80 0.93
C THR A 49 1.83 5.21 0.76
N ALA A 50 0.94 5.65 1.65
CA ALA A 50 0.56 7.04 1.74
C ALA A 50 1.65 7.82 2.47
N PRO A 51 2.03 9.02 2.00
CA PRO A 51 3.04 9.82 2.66
C PRO A 51 2.51 10.26 4.03
N THR A 52 3.36 10.18 5.06
CA THR A 52 3.02 10.71 6.39
C THR A 52 3.05 12.24 6.37
N PRO A 53 2.36 12.95 7.28
CA PRO A 53 2.38 14.42 7.32
C PRO A 53 3.80 14.96 7.47
N GLN A 54 4.62 14.28 8.28
CA GLN A 54 6.03 14.62 8.51
C GLN A 54 6.88 14.41 7.27
N MET A 55 6.62 13.34 6.51
CA MET A 55 7.29 13.08 5.22
C MET A 55 6.91 14.14 4.19
N LEU A 56 5.63 14.52 4.12
CA LEU A 56 5.16 15.58 3.23
C LEU A 56 5.78 16.92 3.63
N GLU A 57 5.77 17.26 4.92
CA GLU A 57 6.40 18.47 5.45
C GLU A 57 7.90 18.51 5.15
N TYR A 58 8.61 17.39 5.35
CA TYR A 58 10.03 17.28 5.03
C TYR A 58 10.28 17.43 3.53
N ALA A 59 9.49 16.76 2.70
CA ALA A 59 9.61 16.82 1.25
C ALA A 59 9.32 18.23 0.72
N LEU A 60 8.29 18.91 1.24
CA LEU A 60 7.97 20.30 0.90
C LEU A 60 9.03 21.29 1.39
N LYS A 61 9.59 21.10 2.60
CA LYS A 61 10.69 21.94 3.11
C LYS A 61 11.99 21.76 2.32
N ALA A 62 12.23 20.55 1.81
CA ALA A 62 13.42 20.23 1.03
C ALA A 62 13.24 20.52 -0.47
N ALA A 63 12.00 20.59 -0.97
CA ALA A 63 11.70 21.01 -2.32
C ALA A 63 11.92 22.52 -2.46
N SER A 64 13.00 22.91 -3.12
CA SER A 64 13.16 24.29 -3.60
C SER A 64 12.03 24.58 -4.61
N LEU A 65 11.06 25.41 -4.23
CA LEU A 65 10.03 26.07 -5.05
C LEU A 65 9.96 25.55 -6.50
N GLY A 66 9.25 24.44 -6.69
CA GLY A 66 8.85 23.94 -8.01
C GLY A 66 7.47 24.47 -8.36
N ASP A 67 7.24 24.70 -9.66
CA ASP A 67 5.95 25.05 -10.24
C ASP A 67 5.04 23.80 -10.21
N ASP A 68 4.00 23.83 -9.37
CA ASP A 68 2.96 22.79 -9.32
C ASP A 68 1.97 23.02 -10.47
N VAL A 69 2.33 22.51 -11.66
CA VAL A 69 1.58 22.76 -12.90
C VAL A 69 0.23 22.02 -12.92
N MET A 70 -0.03 21.06 -12.01
CA MET A 70 -1.20 20.17 -12.12
C MET A 70 -1.95 19.86 -10.82
N GLY A 71 -1.37 20.03 -9.62
CA GLY A 71 -2.03 19.67 -8.35
C GLY A 71 -2.00 18.16 -8.03
N TRP A 72 -1.11 17.38 -8.69
CA TRP A 72 -0.97 15.92 -8.51
C TRP A 72 0.36 15.52 -7.85
N ASP A 73 1.17 16.46 -7.39
CA ASP A 73 2.52 16.19 -6.84
C ASP A 73 2.52 15.61 -5.41
N TYR A 74 1.43 14.99 -4.97
CA TYR A 74 1.35 14.32 -3.66
C TYR A 74 1.77 12.84 -3.76
N CYS A 75 3.09 12.65 -3.68
CA CYS A 75 3.81 11.52 -3.05
C CYS A 75 3.09 10.15 -2.97
N ALA A 76 3.39 9.25 -3.91
CA ALA A 76 4.06 8.00 -3.52
C ALA A 76 5.56 8.22 -3.80
N PRO A 77 6.50 7.60 -3.06
CA PRO A 77 7.92 7.66 -3.44
C PRO A 77 8.10 6.91 -4.76
N VAL A 78 7.88 7.59 -5.87
CA VAL A 78 8.12 7.06 -7.22
C VAL A 78 9.61 7.17 -7.48
N GLY A 79 10.29 6.03 -7.51
CA GLY A 79 11.68 5.97 -7.91
C GLY A 79 12.42 4.77 -7.32
N SER A 80 13.25 4.15 -8.14
CA SER A 80 14.25 3.18 -7.70
C SER A 80 15.62 3.85 -7.68
N MET A 81 16.46 3.50 -6.70
CA MET A 81 17.84 3.97 -6.64
C MET A 81 18.78 2.87 -7.14
N LEU A 82 19.64 3.21 -8.10
CA LEU A 82 20.76 2.37 -8.48
C LEU A 82 22.01 2.87 -7.77
N VAL A 83 22.70 1.96 -7.06
CA VAL A 83 23.94 2.23 -6.33
C VAL A 83 25.04 1.33 -6.88
N GLY A 84 26.23 1.87 -7.10
CA GLY A 84 27.36 1.12 -7.63
C GLY A 84 28.60 1.99 -7.88
N PRO A 85 29.66 1.41 -8.46
CA PRO A 85 30.90 2.10 -8.84
C PRO A 85 30.66 3.34 -9.72
N SER A 86 31.53 4.34 -9.59
CA SER A 86 31.35 5.66 -10.22
C SER A 86 31.36 5.62 -11.75
N ASP A 87 32.18 4.76 -12.34
CA ASP A 87 32.26 4.48 -13.77
C ASP A 87 30.96 3.85 -14.31
N ILE A 88 30.39 2.90 -13.58
CA ILE A 88 29.10 2.27 -13.90
C ILE A 88 27.97 3.30 -13.80
N ILE A 89 27.93 4.09 -12.72
CA ILE A 89 26.89 5.12 -12.52
C ILE A 89 26.95 6.20 -13.61
N ALA A 90 28.15 6.57 -14.08
CA ALA A 90 28.29 7.50 -15.20
C ALA A 90 27.67 6.94 -16.50
N LEU A 91 27.88 5.65 -16.78
CA LEU A 91 27.25 4.98 -17.91
C LEU A 91 25.72 4.92 -17.77
N VAL A 92 25.22 4.53 -16.59
CA VAL A 92 23.78 4.44 -16.33
C VAL A 92 23.10 5.80 -16.46
N ARG A 93 23.73 6.89 -16.03
CA ARG A 93 23.18 8.25 -16.20
C ARG A 93 22.95 8.61 -17.67
N ARG A 94 23.80 8.12 -18.58
CA ARG A 94 23.61 8.29 -20.03
C ARG A 94 22.39 7.51 -20.52
N TYR A 95 22.27 6.24 -20.15
CA TYR A 95 21.09 5.43 -20.48
C TYR A 95 19.80 6.00 -19.88
N ARG A 96 19.82 6.47 -18.64
CA ARG A 96 18.68 7.15 -18.00
C ARG A 96 18.21 8.35 -18.82
N LYS A 97 19.13 9.12 -19.42
CA LYS A 97 18.79 10.23 -20.29
C LYS A 97 18.21 9.76 -21.62
N LEU A 98 18.79 8.71 -22.22
CA LEU A 98 18.33 8.11 -23.47
C LEU A 98 16.89 7.57 -23.36
N PHE A 99 16.57 6.88 -22.27
CA PHE A 99 15.24 6.32 -22.00
C PHE A 99 14.24 7.34 -21.41
N GLY A 100 14.60 8.63 -21.34
CA GLY A 100 13.70 9.68 -20.85
C GLY A 100 13.50 9.73 -19.32
N GLY A 101 14.20 8.90 -18.54
CA GLY A 101 14.11 8.90 -17.07
C GLY A 101 14.83 10.06 -16.36
N ALA A 102 15.31 11.07 -17.11
CA ALA A 102 15.99 12.25 -16.58
C ALA A 102 14.98 13.38 -16.32
N MET A 103 14.13 13.18 -15.31
CA MET A 103 13.15 14.16 -14.84
C MET A 103 13.82 15.42 -14.28
N ARG A 104 13.09 16.54 -14.32
CA ARG A 104 13.48 17.84 -13.74
C ARG A 104 12.68 18.06 -12.44
N GLN A 105 13.16 18.95 -11.57
CA GLN A 105 12.54 19.27 -10.27
C GLN A 105 12.28 18.08 -9.31
N ILE A 106 13.04 16.98 -9.41
CA ILE A 106 12.89 15.78 -8.56
C ILE A 106 13.31 15.95 -7.08
N GLY A 107 13.54 17.17 -6.61
CA GLY A 107 14.02 17.45 -5.26
C GLY A 107 13.03 16.96 -4.19
N PHE A 108 11.75 17.16 -4.44
CA PHE A 108 10.65 16.67 -3.60
C PHE A 108 10.67 15.13 -3.46
N LEU A 109 10.73 14.40 -4.60
CA LEU A 109 10.80 12.93 -4.60
C LEU A 109 12.09 12.40 -3.93
N SER A 110 13.21 13.09 -4.13
CA SER A 110 14.49 12.74 -3.51
C SER A 110 14.45 12.91 -1.99
N ALA A 111 13.79 13.97 -1.50
CA ALA A 111 13.59 14.22 -0.08
C ALA A 111 12.65 13.19 0.56
N ALA A 112 11.56 12.83 -0.13
CA ALA A 112 10.68 11.74 0.26
C ALA A 112 11.43 10.40 0.41
N ALA A 113 12.29 10.07 -0.56
CA ALA A 113 13.14 8.87 -0.49
C ALA A 113 14.12 8.92 0.68
N ALA A 114 14.79 10.06 0.91
CA ALA A 114 15.72 10.25 2.02
C ALA A 114 15.03 10.10 3.39
N TYR A 115 13.82 10.64 3.53
CA TYR A 115 13.01 10.48 4.74
C TYR A 115 12.68 9.01 4.99
N SER A 116 12.22 8.29 3.96
CA SER A 116 11.85 6.88 4.04
C SER A 116 13.02 6.00 4.48
N LEU A 117 14.22 6.23 3.96
CA LEU A 117 15.43 5.50 4.36
C LEU A 117 15.74 5.67 5.85
N SER A 118 15.49 6.86 6.40
CA SER A 118 15.83 7.18 7.80
C SER A 118 14.75 6.77 8.79
N HIS A 119 13.47 6.83 8.39
CA HIS A 119 12.33 6.66 9.30
C HIS A 119 11.49 5.41 9.05
N HIS A 120 11.39 4.93 7.81
CA HIS A 120 10.56 3.77 7.46
C HIS A 120 11.36 2.47 7.39
N LEU A 121 12.61 2.52 6.90
CA LEU A 121 13.48 1.34 6.85
C LEU A 121 13.63 0.64 8.22
N PRO A 122 13.79 1.36 9.35
CA PRO A 122 13.85 0.73 10.68
C PRO A 122 12.56 0.04 11.13
N LEU A 123 11.41 0.32 10.48
CA LEU A 123 10.11 -0.25 10.84
C LEU A 123 9.85 -1.62 10.17
N LEU A 124 10.63 -1.99 9.15
CA LEU A 124 10.46 -3.25 8.41
C LEU A 124 10.47 -4.51 9.31
N PRO A 125 11.30 -4.63 10.36
CA PRO A 125 11.23 -5.77 11.27
C PRO A 125 9.84 -5.92 11.93
N GLY A 126 9.17 -4.82 12.24
CA GLY A 126 7.80 -4.84 12.77
C GLY A 126 6.78 -5.33 11.75
N VAL A 127 6.96 -5.00 10.46
CA VAL A 127 6.16 -5.54 9.36
C VAL A 127 6.33 -7.06 9.25
N HIS A 128 7.57 -7.56 9.38
CA HIS A 128 7.83 -9.00 9.33
C HIS A 128 7.18 -9.74 10.50
N GLN A 129 7.17 -9.14 11.70
CA GLN A 129 6.46 -9.69 12.86
C GLN A 129 4.94 -9.74 12.62
N LYS A 130 4.35 -8.69 12.05
CA LYS A 130 2.94 -8.66 11.67
C LYS A 130 2.59 -9.73 10.64
N ALA A 131 3.41 -9.90 9.60
CA ALA A 131 3.22 -10.95 8.60
C ALA A 131 3.27 -12.36 9.22
N LYS A 132 4.22 -12.62 10.12
CA LYS A 132 4.30 -13.89 10.87
C LYS A 132 3.09 -14.11 11.77
N ARG A 133 2.62 -13.08 12.47
CA ARG A 133 1.39 -13.13 13.28
C ARG A 133 0.17 -13.48 12.43
N LEU A 134 0.01 -12.83 11.27
CA LEU A 134 -1.06 -13.12 10.34
C LEU A 134 -1.01 -14.59 9.87
N ALA A 135 0.16 -15.07 9.46
CA ALA A 135 0.35 -16.45 9.03
C ALA A 135 0.01 -17.47 10.12
N ALA A 136 0.53 -17.27 11.35
CA ALA A 136 0.22 -18.14 12.49
C ALA A 136 -1.28 -18.12 12.83
N GLY A 137 -1.93 -16.96 12.71
CA GLY A 137 -3.38 -16.83 12.86
C GLY A 137 -4.13 -17.67 11.82
N MET A 138 -3.73 -17.61 10.56
CA MET A 138 -4.33 -18.41 9.47
C MET A 138 -4.09 -19.91 9.66
N GLU A 139 -2.89 -20.33 10.06
CA GLU A 139 -2.59 -21.74 10.37
C GLU A 139 -3.45 -22.29 11.51
N SER A 140 -3.67 -21.50 12.56
CA SER A 140 -4.55 -21.92 13.67
C SER A 140 -6.02 -22.08 13.27
N LEU A 141 -6.43 -21.43 12.18
CA LEU A 141 -7.76 -21.59 11.56
C LEU A 141 -7.82 -22.75 10.56
N GLY A 142 -6.72 -23.47 10.33
CA GLY A 142 -6.64 -24.61 9.41
C GLY A 142 -6.32 -24.24 7.96
N ILE A 143 -5.94 -22.99 7.69
CA ILE A 143 -5.41 -22.59 6.37
C ILE A 143 -3.98 -23.08 6.24
N ARG A 144 -3.61 -23.56 5.05
CA ARG A 144 -2.24 -24.00 4.78
C ARG A 144 -1.40 -22.80 4.30
N ILE A 145 -0.24 -22.59 4.91
CA ILE A 145 0.75 -21.64 4.40
C ILE A 145 1.64 -22.35 3.38
N THR A 146 1.71 -21.81 2.16
CA THR A 146 2.38 -22.46 1.02
C THR A 146 3.89 -22.26 1.06
N VAL A 147 4.33 -21.10 1.55
CA VAL A 147 5.74 -20.69 1.61
C VAL A 147 6.05 -20.13 3.00
N PRO A 148 7.20 -20.47 3.61
CA PRO A 148 7.62 -19.87 4.88
C PRO A 148 7.62 -18.34 4.84
N VAL A 149 7.06 -17.71 5.88
CA VAL A 149 6.94 -16.26 5.96
C VAL A 149 8.21 -15.67 6.58
N GLU A 150 9.08 -15.13 5.73
CA GLU A 150 10.35 -14.52 6.15
C GLU A 150 10.30 -12.99 6.20
N THR A 151 9.57 -12.36 5.28
CA THR A 151 9.53 -10.91 5.10
C THR A 151 8.11 -10.36 5.31
N CYS A 152 7.55 -9.69 4.31
CA CYS A 152 6.28 -8.98 4.37
C CYS A 152 5.13 -9.69 3.63
N MET A 153 5.41 -10.78 2.92
CA MET A 153 4.42 -11.50 2.11
C MET A 153 4.01 -12.81 2.77
N VAL A 154 2.70 -13.09 2.73
CA VAL A 154 2.09 -14.33 3.20
C VAL A 154 1.42 -15.00 2.02
N PHE A 155 1.87 -16.22 1.70
CA PHE A 155 1.27 -17.07 0.67
C PHE A 155 0.46 -18.17 1.34
N PHE A 156 -0.84 -18.24 1.02
CA PHE A 156 -1.77 -19.11 1.73
C PHE A 156 -2.73 -19.84 0.79
N ASP A 157 -3.12 -21.04 1.17
CA ASP A 157 -4.09 -21.89 0.48
C ASP A 157 -5.27 -22.20 1.44
N PRO A 158 -6.46 -21.64 1.18
CA PRO A 158 -7.66 -21.87 1.96
C PRO A 158 -8.42 -23.17 1.57
N SER A 159 -7.94 -23.94 0.59
CA SER A 159 -8.59 -25.18 0.15
C SER A 159 -8.91 -26.19 1.28
N PRO A 160 -8.06 -26.38 2.33
CA PRO A 160 -8.34 -27.33 3.41
C PRO A 160 -9.59 -27.00 4.24
N ILE A 161 -10.00 -25.73 4.28
CA ILE A 161 -11.23 -25.29 4.96
C ILE A 161 -12.43 -25.16 4.01
N GLY A 162 -12.25 -25.55 2.74
CA GLY A 162 -13.29 -25.53 1.71
C GLY A 162 -13.67 -24.12 1.25
N LEU A 163 -12.75 -23.16 1.35
CA LEU A 163 -12.93 -21.79 0.85
C LEU A 163 -11.98 -21.54 -0.32
N THR A 164 -12.33 -20.60 -1.19
CA THR A 164 -11.40 -20.08 -2.21
C THR A 164 -10.86 -18.69 -1.84
N THR A 165 -9.74 -18.30 -2.43
CA THR A 165 -9.13 -16.98 -2.24
C THR A 165 -10.06 -15.86 -2.72
N GLU A 166 -10.80 -16.09 -3.80
CA GLU A 166 -11.77 -15.13 -4.36
C GLU A 166 -12.97 -14.94 -3.44
N GLU A 167 -13.46 -15.99 -2.79
CA GLU A 167 -14.56 -15.89 -1.81
C GLU A 167 -14.15 -15.04 -0.60
N ILE A 168 -12.92 -15.22 -0.12
CA ILE A 168 -12.37 -14.42 0.98
C ILE A 168 -12.22 -12.96 0.55
N ALA A 169 -11.66 -12.71 -0.64
CA ALA A 169 -11.48 -11.35 -1.16
C ALA A 169 -12.83 -10.64 -1.37
N ALA A 170 -13.81 -11.31 -1.98
CA ALA A 170 -15.14 -10.75 -2.22
C ALA A 170 -15.89 -10.43 -0.92
N LYS A 171 -15.79 -11.30 0.10
CA LYS A 171 -16.39 -11.02 1.41
C LYS A 171 -15.63 -9.93 2.17
N GLY A 172 -14.31 -9.86 2.03
CA GLY A 172 -13.49 -8.80 2.59
C GLY A 172 -13.86 -7.43 2.04
N GLU A 173 -14.16 -7.34 0.74
CA GLU A 173 -14.61 -6.11 0.08
C GLU A 173 -16.04 -5.72 0.50
N ALA A 174 -16.90 -6.69 0.79
CA ALA A 174 -18.30 -6.45 1.20
C ALA A 174 -18.48 -6.04 2.68
N LEU A 175 -17.42 -5.98 3.48
CA LEU A 175 -17.48 -5.50 4.87
C LEU A 175 -17.76 -3.99 4.93
N ASP A 176 -18.40 -3.53 6.02
CA ASP A 176 -18.59 -2.08 6.30
C ASP A 176 -17.26 -1.32 6.24
N LYS A 177 -16.18 -1.97 6.67
CA LYS A 177 -14.79 -1.52 6.51
C LYS A 177 -14.06 -2.47 5.54
N PRO A 178 -14.00 -2.14 4.25
CA PRO A 178 -13.50 -3.07 3.23
C PRO A 178 -12.04 -3.41 3.49
N ILE A 179 -11.71 -4.68 3.27
CA ILE A 179 -10.35 -5.19 3.25
C ILE A 179 -10.02 -5.52 1.80
N LYS A 180 -9.07 -4.78 1.22
CA LYS A 180 -8.67 -4.98 -0.18
C LYS A 180 -7.61 -6.06 -0.23
N MET A 181 -7.89 -7.14 -0.94
CA MET A 181 -6.98 -8.26 -1.18
C MET A 181 -6.86 -8.47 -2.68
N PHE A 182 -5.69 -8.90 -3.13
CA PHE A 182 -5.60 -9.44 -4.48
C PHE A 182 -6.35 -10.78 -4.46
N GLY A 183 -7.19 -11.07 -5.47
CA GLY A 183 -7.98 -12.31 -5.53
C GLY A 183 -7.15 -13.60 -5.69
N GLY A 184 -5.84 -13.56 -5.42
CA GLY A 184 -4.94 -14.69 -5.41
C GLY A 184 -4.53 -15.11 -4.01
N ASP A 185 -3.49 -15.94 -3.94
CA ASP A 185 -2.97 -16.59 -2.74
C ASP A 185 -1.98 -15.74 -1.93
N ARG A 186 -1.71 -14.50 -2.36
CA ARG A 186 -0.68 -13.63 -1.78
C ARG A 186 -1.26 -12.43 -1.06
N LEU A 187 -0.84 -12.24 0.19
CA LEU A 187 -1.06 -11.03 0.98
C LEU A 187 0.24 -10.31 1.24
N ALA A 188 0.25 -9.00 1.01
CA ALA A 188 1.39 -8.14 1.30
C ALA A 188 1.07 -7.25 2.51
N VAL A 189 1.88 -7.34 3.56
CA VAL A 189 1.82 -6.47 4.74
C VAL A 189 2.81 -5.33 4.56
N HIS A 190 2.44 -4.10 4.92
CA HIS A 190 3.31 -2.94 4.81
C HIS A 190 3.34 -2.14 6.11
N ILE A 191 4.18 -1.10 6.19
CA ILE A 191 4.39 -0.31 7.41
C ILE A 191 3.14 0.39 7.93
N GLN A 192 2.13 0.59 7.09
CA GLN A 192 0.86 1.25 7.45
C GLN A 192 -0.28 0.25 7.70
N THR A 193 -0.04 -1.06 7.57
CA THR A 193 -1.06 -2.07 7.85
C THR A 193 -1.40 -2.06 9.34
N SER A 194 -2.67 -1.82 9.65
CA SER A 194 -3.15 -1.75 11.02
C SER A 194 -3.28 -3.14 11.64
N ASP A 195 -3.12 -3.25 12.97
CA ASP A 195 -3.32 -4.53 13.65
C ASP A 195 -4.79 -4.95 13.63
N GLU A 196 -5.71 -3.98 13.66
CA GLU A 196 -7.14 -4.20 13.53
C GLU A 196 -7.49 -4.80 12.16
N ALA A 197 -6.80 -4.40 11.09
CA ALA A 197 -7.01 -4.98 9.76
C ALA A 197 -6.63 -6.47 9.72
N ILE A 198 -5.57 -6.86 10.44
CA ILE A 198 -5.13 -8.26 10.58
C ILE A 198 -6.16 -9.04 11.39
N ASP A 199 -6.60 -8.49 12.52
CA ASP A 199 -7.57 -9.14 13.41
C ASP A 199 -8.94 -9.30 12.73
N ASP A 200 -9.40 -8.28 12.01
CA ASP A 200 -10.64 -8.33 11.23
C ASP A 200 -10.57 -9.38 10.12
N LEU A 201 -9.42 -9.52 9.44
CA LEU A 201 -9.23 -10.53 8.41
C LEU A 201 -9.28 -11.95 9.01
N LEU A 202 -8.61 -12.18 10.14
CA LEU A 202 -8.65 -13.45 10.85
C LEU A 202 -10.07 -13.77 11.36
N ALA A 203 -10.79 -12.78 11.86
CA ALA A 203 -12.17 -12.91 12.30
C ALA A 203 -13.12 -13.26 11.13
N LEU A 204 -12.94 -12.60 9.98
CA LEU A 204 -13.67 -12.90 8.75
C LEU A 204 -13.46 -14.36 8.33
N ILE A 205 -12.20 -14.80 8.23
CA ILE A 205 -11.86 -16.18 7.87
C ILE A 205 -12.47 -17.17 8.87
N SER A 206 -12.37 -16.89 10.17
CA SER A 206 -12.97 -17.74 11.21
C SER A 206 -14.49 -17.87 11.06
N SER A 207 -15.17 -16.76 10.74
CA SER A 207 -16.62 -16.75 10.49
C SER A 207 -16.99 -17.57 9.26
N MET A 208 -16.19 -17.48 8.19
CA MET A 208 -16.40 -18.24 6.96
C MET A 208 -16.15 -19.73 7.17
N ALA A 209 -15.10 -20.10 7.90
CA ALA A 209 -14.78 -21.50 8.22
C ALA A 209 -15.92 -22.16 9.02
N LYS A 210 -16.49 -21.46 10.02
CA LYS A 210 -17.65 -21.95 10.79
C LYS A 210 -18.90 -22.10 9.92
N GLY A 211 -19.16 -21.16 9.00
CA GLY A 211 -20.27 -21.22 8.05
C GLY A 211 -20.14 -22.39 7.06
N SER A 212 -18.93 -22.66 6.57
CA SER A 212 -18.64 -23.75 5.65
C SER A 212 -18.72 -25.12 6.32
N GLN A 213 -18.32 -25.26 7.60
CA GLN A 213 -18.51 -26.53 8.33
C GLN A 213 -20.00 -26.87 8.55
N GLY A 214 -20.87 -25.87 8.74
CA GLY A 214 -22.32 -26.07 8.76
C GLY A 214 -22.91 -26.50 7.40
N ALA A 215 -22.30 -26.05 6.29
CA ALA A 215 -22.68 -26.44 4.94
C ALA A 215 -22.13 -27.81 4.52
N LEU A 216 -20.93 -28.18 4.98
CA LEU A 216 -20.31 -29.51 4.78
C LEU A 216 -21.11 -30.61 5.51
N SER A 217 -21.62 -30.33 6.72
CA SER A 217 -22.54 -31.24 7.42
C SER A 217 -23.88 -31.42 6.69
N LYS A 218 -24.33 -30.45 5.88
CA LYS A 218 -25.55 -30.57 5.05
C LYS A 218 -25.27 -31.21 3.68
N LYS A 219 -24.06 -31.08 3.12
CA LYS A 219 -23.66 -31.71 1.85
C LYS A 219 -23.28 -33.20 1.97
N ALA A 220 -23.07 -33.73 3.18
CA ALA A 220 -22.87 -35.16 3.40
C ALA A 220 -24.09 -36.05 3.01
N SER A 221 -25.22 -35.46 2.62
CA SER A 221 -26.42 -36.17 2.13
C SER A 221 -26.59 -36.15 0.60
N LEU A 222 -25.68 -35.55 -0.17
CA LEU A 222 -25.78 -35.49 -1.63
C LEU A 222 -24.67 -36.32 -2.29
N LYS A 223 -25.14 -37.41 -2.92
CA LYS A 223 -24.46 -38.53 -3.58
C LYS A 223 -23.22 -38.14 -4.42
N THR A 224 -22.24 -39.05 -4.36
CA THR A 224 -21.06 -39.19 -5.24
C THR A 224 -21.39 -39.08 -6.75
N PRO A 225 -20.65 -38.28 -7.54
CA PRO A 225 -20.94 -38.08 -8.97
C PRO A 225 -20.18 -39.00 -9.94
N TYR A 226 -19.42 -40.01 -9.50
CA TYR A 226 -18.73 -40.91 -10.44
C TYR A 226 -19.20 -42.37 -10.33
N PRO A 227 -19.67 -43.00 -11.44
CA PRO A 227 -19.89 -44.42 -11.48
C PRO A 227 -18.56 -45.18 -11.49
N ALA A 228 -18.59 -46.38 -10.92
CA ALA A 228 -17.47 -47.30 -10.84
C ALA A 228 -16.94 -47.70 -12.22
N LYS A 229 -15.63 -47.91 -12.24
CA LYS A 229 -14.73 -48.52 -13.25
C LYS A 229 -15.38 -49.39 -14.34
N LEU A 230 -14.77 -49.32 -15.53
CA LEU A 230 -14.48 -50.48 -16.38
C LEU A 230 -12.96 -50.72 -16.38
#